data_AF-A0AAN9G5G8-F1
#
_entry.id   AF-A0AAN9G5G8-F1
#
_cell.length_a   1.000
_cell.length_b   1.000
_cell.length_c   1.000
_cell.angle_alpha   90.00
_cell.angle_beta   90.00
_cell.angle_gamma   90.00
#
_symmetry.space_group_name_H-M   'P 1'
#
loop_
_entity.id
_entity.type
_entity.pdbx_description
1 polymer ?
#
loop_
_entity_poly.entity_id
_entity_poly.type
_entity_poly.pdbx_seq_one_letter_code
_entity_poly.pdbx_strand_id
1 'polypeptide(L)'
;MTSASFVAVVLAVSLCQTSAFYPNFFRPSNSRQLAMPRCPVASKPCRIKAELEGDHAGFSGPEVISSQPCSCPDSKSCSNDWRTNQDRVVVRELVTAGNINMTLSMMFCDAVQSQTHCSSGQVALQLVGNSILPTEVDYINCACTDTRPLVIHEKSVGADHRHYHSYVCANHKRRCNIGWRRRDTCLTTDTATHTTGYPCKCPTGTACRSSPPYNTLTEEYTCRRGRRSRSG
;
A
#
# COMPACT_ATOMS: atom_id res chain seq x y z
N MET A 1 69.98 -41.85 33.52
CA MET A 1 69.58 -41.95 32.09
C MET A 1 68.18 -41.37 31.98
N THR A 2 68.13 -40.16 31.44
CA THR A 2 66.97 -39.29 31.32
C THR A 2 66.35 -39.50 29.94
N SER A 3 65.09 -39.91 29.89
CA SER A 3 64.30 -40.00 28.66
C SER A 3 63.09 -39.09 28.77
N ALA A 4 63.18 -38.00 28.00
CA ALA A 4 62.11 -37.05 27.70
C ALA A 4 61.11 -37.63 26.67
N SER A 5 60.04 -36.87 26.43
CA SER A 5 58.95 -37.09 25.44
C SER A 5 57.78 -37.88 26.06
N PHE A 6 56.54 -37.41 26.13
CA PHE A 6 55.74 -36.74 25.11
C PHE A 6 54.62 -35.93 25.78
N VAL A 7 54.68 -34.60 25.78
CA VAL A 7 53.47 -33.75 25.91
C VAL A 7 53.70 -32.49 25.08
N ALA A 8 53.49 -32.60 23.78
CA ALA A 8 53.51 -31.46 22.87
C ALA A 8 52.63 -31.74 21.64
N VAL A 9 51.34 -32.00 21.84
CA VAL A 9 50.34 -31.98 20.75
C VAL A 9 49.01 -31.42 21.24
N VAL A 10 49.02 -30.24 21.87
CA VAL A 10 47.79 -29.43 21.99
C VAL A 10 48.21 -27.96 22.05
N LEU A 11 48.63 -27.36 20.93
CA LEU A 11 48.71 -25.89 20.73
C LEU A 11 49.14 -25.58 19.28
N ALA A 12 48.33 -26.03 18.31
CA ALA A 12 48.48 -25.62 16.91
C ALA A 12 47.12 -25.50 16.21
N VAL A 13 46.12 -24.91 16.89
CA VAL A 13 44.87 -24.45 16.26
C VAL A 13 44.67 -22.99 16.65
N SER A 14 45.57 -22.15 16.18
CA SER A 14 45.42 -20.69 16.24
C SER A 14 46.37 -20.13 15.19
N LEU A 15 45.88 -19.24 14.33
CA LEU A 15 46.54 -18.58 13.19
C LEU A 15 46.26 -19.20 11.81
N CYS A 16 45.01 -19.07 11.37
CA CYS A 16 44.72 -18.70 9.98
C CYS A 16 43.37 -17.97 9.92
N GLN A 17 43.30 -16.83 10.61
CA GLN A 17 42.36 -15.77 10.28
C GLN A 17 43.20 -14.56 9.89
N THR A 18 43.34 -14.30 8.59
CA THR A 18 43.36 -12.93 8.06
C THR A 18 43.16 -12.96 6.54
N SER A 19 42.08 -12.29 6.13
CA SER A 19 41.85 -11.71 4.81
C SER A 19 41.98 -12.65 3.61
N ALA A 20 40.89 -13.34 3.28
CA ALA A 20 40.53 -13.45 1.88
C ALA A 20 40.42 -12.01 1.33
N PHE A 21 41.46 -11.59 0.61
CA PHE A 21 41.42 -10.51 -0.36
C PHE A 21 40.30 -10.84 -1.35
N TYR A 22 39.08 -10.43 -1.03
CA TYR A 22 38.13 -10.09 -2.08
C TYR A 22 38.66 -8.80 -2.68
N PRO A 23 39.12 -8.80 -3.95
CA PRO A 23 39.35 -7.53 -4.61
C PRO A 23 38.02 -6.82 -4.59
N ASN A 24 37.99 -5.67 -3.93
CA ASN A 24 36.96 -4.67 -4.06
C ASN A 24 36.82 -4.32 -5.56
N PHE A 25 36.03 -5.12 -6.27
CA PHE A 25 35.40 -4.75 -7.52
C PHE A 25 34.11 -3.96 -7.24
N PHE A 26 34.08 -3.19 -6.16
CA PHE A 26 33.36 -1.92 -6.18
C PHE A 26 34.22 -0.93 -6.97
N ARG A 27 34.27 -1.15 -8.29
CA ARG A 27 34.29 0.00 -9.18
C ARG A 27 33.06 0.84 -8.77
N PRO A 28 33.19 2.16 -8.55
CA PRO A 28 32.03 3.01 -8.72
C PRO A 28 31.66 2.82 -10.19
N SER A 29 30.71 1.93 -10.44
CA SER A 29 29.92 1.95 -11.66
C SER A 29 29.55 3.42 -11.80
N ASN A 30 30.08 4.07 -12.83
CA ASN A 30 29.63 5.36 -13.30
C ASN A 30 28.12 5.38 -13.09
N SER A 31 27.68 6.05 -12.04
CA SER A 31 26.29 6.30 -11.76
C SER A 31 25.91 7.30 -12.85
N ARG A 32 25.64 6.77 -14.05
CA ARG A 32 24.59 7.32 -14.88
C ARG A 32 23.43 7.38 -13.92
N GLN A 33 23.22 8.56 -13.33
CA GLN A 33 21.95 8.94 -12.74
C GLN A 33 20.96 8.52 -13.80
N LEU A 34 20.28 7.38 -13.59
CA LEU A 34 19.20 6.98 -14.47
C LEU A 34 18.24 8.15 -14.37
N ALA A 35 18.19 8.94 -15.44
CA ALA A 35 17.34 10.11 -15.50
C ALA A 35 15.93 9.62 -15.19
N MET A 36 15.36 10.14 -14.10
CA MET A 36 14.02 9.75 -13.67
C MET A 36 13.06 9.96 -14.85
N PRO A 37 12.22 8.97 -15.18
CA PRO A 37 11.35 9.06 -16.34
C PRO A 37 10.49 10.33 -16.26
N ARG A 38 10.22 10.95 -17.40
CA ARG A 38 9.31 12.10 -17.46
C ARG A 38 7.89 11.62 -17.18
N CYS A 39 7.08 12.46 -16.54
CA CYS A 39 5.68 12.13 -16.31
C CYS A 39 4.96 11.93 -17.66
N PRO A 40 4.29 10.79 -17.87
CA PRO A 40 3.80 10.42 -19.20
C PRO A 40 2.62 11.27 -19.66
N VAL A 41 1.83 11.79 -18.71
CA VAL A 41 0.66 12.65 -18.95
C VAL A 41 0.47 13.63 -17.79
N ALA A 42 -0.22 14.74 -18.03
CA ALA A 42 -0.51 15.76 -17.01
C ALA A 42 -1.39 15.26 -15.86
N SER A 43 -2.17 14.19 -16.07
CA SER A 43 -3.03 13.57 -15.06
C SER A 43 -2.29 12.62 -14.10
N LYS A 44 -0.97 12.45 -14.26
CA LYS A 44 -0.12 11.65 -13.37
C LYS A 44 0.64 12.57 -12.40
N PRO A 45 0.62 12.29 -11.09
CA PRO A 45 1.38 13.08 -10.13
C PRO A 45 2.88 12.83 -10.29
N CYS A 46 3.67 13.90 -10.17
CA CYS A 46 5.12 13.81 -10.16
C CYS A 46 5.66 13.38 -8.79
N ARG A 47 4.92 13.63 -7.71
CA ARG A 47 5.28 13.22 -6.35
C ARG A 47 4.03 12.82 -5.59
N ILE A 48 4.15 11.79 -4.77
CA ILE A 48 3.10 11.35 -3.85
C ILE A 48 3.64 11.31 -2.43
N LYS A 49 2.75 11.56 -1.47
CA LYS A 49 3.02 11.43 -0.04
C LYS A 49 1.82 10.74 0.60
N ALA A 50 2.04 9.62 1.28
CA ALA A 50 1.03 8.89 2.03
C ALA A 50 1.35 8.99 3.53
N GLU A 51 0.36 9.37 4.32
CA GLU A 51 0.42 9.41 5.78
C GLU A 51 -0.58 8.37 6.30
N LEU A 52 -0.09 7.34 6.97
CA LEU A 52 -0.92 6.28 7.53
C LEU A 52 -1.23 6.57 9.01
N GLU A 53 -2.51 6.50 9.37
CA GLU A 53 -2.98 6.59 10.75
C GLU A 53 -3.58 5.25 11.18
N GLY A 54 -2.95 4.62 12.20
CA GLY A 54 -3.48 3.43 12.87
C GLY A 54 -2.41 2.60 13.57
N ASP A 55 -2.82 1.85 14.59
CA ASP A 55 -1.99 0.82 15.24
C ASP A 55 -1.87 -0.41 14.33
N HIS A 56 -0.98 -0.35 13.35
CA HIS A 56 -0.64 -1.51 12.51
C HIS A 56 0.84 -1.87 12.61
N ALA A 57 1.09 -3.17 12.68
CA ALA A 57 2.43 -3.77 12.63
C ALA A 57 3.43 -3.30 13.71
N GLY A 58 2.97 -2.96 14.92
CA GLY A 58 3.87 -2.60 16.02
C GLY A 58 4.54 -1.22 15.88
N PHE A 59 4.08 -0.40 14.94
CA PHE A 59 4.50 1.00 14.83
C PHE A 59 3.60 1.87 15.69
N SER A 60 4.19 2.50 16.71
CA SER A 60 3.54 3.52 17.52
C SER A 60 3.75 4.89 16.88
N GLY A 61 3.00 5.21 15.82
CA GLY A 61 3.02 6.55 15.23
C GLY A 61 2.60 6.61 13.76
N PRO A 62 2.34 7.82 13.24
CA PRO A 62 2.02 8.01 11.84
C PRO A 62 3.23 7.68 10.95
N GLU A 63 3.05 6.76 10.01
CA GLU A 63 4.06 6.43 9.01
C GLU A 63 3.89 7.36 7.80
N VAL A 64 4.96 8.07 7.42
CA VAL A 64 4.96 8.97 6.27
C VAL A 64 5.86 8.40 5.18
N ILE A 65 5.28 8.12 4.03
CA ILE A 65 5.99 7.61 2.85
C ILE A 65 5.86 8.62 1.74
N SER A 66 6.97 8.89 1.06
CA SER A 66 7.03 9.81 -0.08
C SER A 66 7.74 9.13 -1.23
N SER A 67 7.18 9.26 -2.44
CA SER A 67 7.84 8.79 -3.66
C SER A 67 7.72 9.85 -4.75
N GLN A 68 8.71 9.86 -5.64
CA GLN A 68 8.70 10.68 -6.84
C GLN A 68 8.73 9.75 -8.06
N PRO A 69 7.57 9.29 -8.55
CA PRO A 69 7.52 8.30 -9.62
C PRO A 69 8.05 8.84 -10.96
N CYS A 70 8.00 10.15 -11.19
CA CYS A 70 8.43 10.77 -12.43
C CYS A 70 8.91 12.22 -12.24
N SER A 71 9.59 12.75 -13.25
CA SER A 71 10.06 14.14 -13.31
C SER A 71 9.18 14.98 -14.23
N CYS A 72 8.96 16.24 -13.86
CA CYS A 72 8.27 17.23 -14.70
C CYS A 72 9.18 17.71 -15.85
N PRO A 73 8.65 18.27 -16.95
CA PRO A 73 9.45 18.88 -18.02
C PRO A 73 10.37 19.98 -17.49
N ASP A 74 11.50 20.27 -18.16
CA ASP A 74 12.55 21.17 -17.65
C ASP A 74 12.07 22.60 -17.33
N SER A 75 10.99 23.04 -17.95
CA SER A 75 10.36 24.34 -17.66
C SER A 75 9.64 24.41 -16.31
N LYS A 76 9.38 23.26 -15.64
CA LYS A 76 8.64 23.19 -14.38
C LYS A 76 9.25 22.15 -13.45
N SER A 77 9.58 22.52 -12.22
CA SER A 77 10.02 21.56 -11.21
C SER A 77 8.83 20.89 -10.51
N CYS A 78 9.03 19.64 -10.07
CA CYS A 78 8.10 18.97 -9.16
C CYS A 78 8.28 19.52 -7.75
N SER A 79 7.38 20.40 -7.31
CA SER A 79 7.49 21.15 -6.05
C SER A 79 7.42 20.23 -4.83
N ASN A 80 8.23 20.54 -3.80
CA ASN A 80 8.14 19.94 -2.46
C ASN A 80 7.22 20.71 -1.52
N ASP A 81 6.76 21.90 -1.94
CA ASP A 81 5.91 22.77 -1.13
C ASP A 81 4.44 22.49 -1.41
N TRP A 82 3.86 21.65 -0.55
CA TRP A 82 2.46 21.24 -0.58
C TRP A 82 1.49 22.34 -0.14
N ARG A 83 1.96 23.36 0.59
CA ARG A 83 1.09 24.40 1.17
C ARG A 83 0.87 25.57 0.23
N THR A 84 1.90 25.94 -0.51
CA THR A 84 1.87 27.10 -1.42
C THR A 84 1.36 26.74 -2.82
N ASN A 85 1.53 25.48 -3.26
CA ASN A 85 1.12 25.02 -4.60
C ASN A 85 -0.23 24.28 -4.59
N GLN A 86 -1.25 24.86 -3.94
CA GLN A 86 -2.53 24.16 -3.72
C GLN A 86 -3.28 23.81 -5.01
N ASP A 87 -3.12 24.61 -6.06
CA ASP A 87 -3.68 24.38 -7.39
C ASP A 87 -3.08 23.16 -8.10
N ARG A 88 -1.91 22.69 -7.66
CA ARG A 88 -1.19 21.52 -8.18
C ARG A 88 -1.25 20.32 -7.25
N VAL A 89 -1.98 20.40 -6.14
CA VAL A 89 -2.05 19.35 -5.12
C VAL A 89 -3.47 18.81 -5.02
N VAL A 90 -3.59 17.49 -5.11
CA VAL A 90 -4.82 16.78 -4.74
C VAL A 90 -4.56 16.00 -3.45
N VAL A 91 -5.43 16.20 -2.45
CA VAL A 91 -5.44 15.41 -1.22
C VAL A 91 -6.69 14.52 -1.21
N ARG A 92 -6.50 13.26 -0.82
CA ARG A 92 -7.56 12.26 -0.67
C ARG A 92 -7.35 11.49 0.63
N GLU A 93 -8.38 11.45 1.45
CA GLU A 93 -8.47 10.52 2.57
C GLU A 93 -8.96 9.17 2.06
N LEU A 94 -8.33 8.08 2.50
CA LEU A 94 -8.59 6.72 2.06
C LEU A 94 -8.82 5.84 3.28
N VAL A 95 -9.86 5.01 3.23
CA VAL A 95 -10.09 3.91 4.19
C VAL A 95 -9.77 2.61 3.47
N THR A 96 -8.67 1.99 3.89
CA THR A 96 -8.21 0.71 3.33
C THR A 96 -8.64 -0.46 4.22
N ALA A 97 -8.26 -1.68 3.83
CA ALA A 97 -8.57 -2.89 4.59
C ALA A 97 -8.05 -2.79 6.04
N GLY A 98 -8.81 -3.32 6.99
CA GLY A 98 -8.46 -3.23 8.41
C GLY A 98 -8.86 -1.93 9.10
N ASN A 99 -9.59 -1.02 8.42
CA ASN A 99 -9.94 0.32 8.90
C ASN A 99 -8.71 1.21 9.15
N ILE A 100 -7.63 1.00 8.40
CA ILE A 100 -6.48 1.90 8.41
C ILE A 100 -6.89 3.13 7.60
N ASN A 101 -6.62 4.30 8.17
CA ASN A 101 -6.84 5.56 7.48
C ASN A 101 -5.53 5.99 6.82
N MET A 102 -5.61 6.49 5.59
CA MET A 102 -4.47 7.00 4.87
C MET A 102 -4.82 8.34 4.24
N THR A 103 -3.98 9.33 4.46
CA THR A 103 -4.06 10.61 3.75
C THR A 103 -3.05 10.58 2.60
N LEU A 104 -3.55 10.57 1.36
CA LEU A 104 -2.74 10.61 0.15
C LEU A 104 -2.70 12.03 -0.41
N SER A 105 -1.52 12.62 -0.47
CA SER A 105 -1.24 13.88 -1.15
C SER A 105 -0.53 13.61 -2.48
N MET A 106 -0.99 14.23 -3.55
CA MET A 106 -0.49 14.04 -4.91
C MET A 106 -0.13 15.39 -5.52
N MET A 107 1.13 15.59 -5.88
CA MET A 107 1.64 16.81 -6.51
C MET A 107 1.75 16.58 -8.02
N PHE A 108 1.21 17.50 -8.81
CA PHE A 108 1.21 17.45 -10.27
C PHE A 108 2.20 18.46 -10.88
N CYS A 109 2.62 18.22 -12.12
CA CYS A 109 3.48 19.16 -12.85
C CYS A 109 2.74 20.44 -13.22
N ASP A 110 1.44 20.34 -13.46
CA ASP A 110 0.55 21.42 -13.86
C ASP A 110 -0.61 21.57 -12.87
N ALA A 111 -1.32 22.68 -12.97
CA ALA A 111 -2.54 22.89 -12.19
C ALA A 111 -3.56 21.79 -12.52
N VAL A 112 -4.20 21.27 -11.49
CA VAL A 112 -5.12 20.14 -11.60
C VAL A 112 -6.45 20.64 -12.14
N GLN A 113 -6.87 20.11 -13.28
CA GLN A 113 -8.20 20.42 -13.81
C GLN A 113 -9.29 19.87 -12.89
N SER A 114 -10.44 20.57 -12.85
CA SER A 114 -11.61 20.10 -12.11
C SER A 114 -12.02 18.71 -12.60
N GLN A 115 -12.00 17.74 -11.70
CA GLN A 115 -12.41 16.38 -12.00
C GLN A 115 -13.94 16.31 -12.15
N THR A 116 -14.42 15.49 -13.07
CA THR A 116 -15.85 15.17 -13.17
C THR A 116 -16.31 14.43 -11.92
N HIS A 117 -17.60 14.57 -11.57
CA HIS A 117 -18.14 13.85 -10.43
C HIS A 117 -18.29 12.36 -10.75
N CYS A 118 -17.95 11.50 -9.78
CA CYS A 118 -18.09 10.06 -9.95
C CYS A 118 -19.56 9.66 -10.11
N SER A 119 -19.82 8.75 -11.03
CA SER A 119 -21.08 8.01 -11.11
C SER A 119 -21.13 6.88 -10.07
N SER A 120 -22.33 6.36 -9.81
CA SER A 120 -22.52 5.26 -8.85
C SER A 120 -21.66 4.05 -9.22
N GLY A 121 -20.83 3.59 -8.29
CA GLY A 121 -19.96 2.42 -8.46
C GLY A 121 -18.69 2.66 -9.27
N GLN A 122 -18.49 3.86 -9.83
CA GLN A 122 -17.28 4.21 -10.57
C GLN A 122 -16.06 4.25 -9.64
N VAL A 123 -14.95 3.62 -10.07
CA VAL A 123 -13.64 3.73 -9.41
C VAL A 123 -13.14 5.17 -9.57
N ALA A 124 -12.90 5.83 -8.43
CA ALA A 124 -12.44 7.21 -8.37
C ALA A 124 -10.91 7.30 -8.49
N LEU A 125 -10.21 6.35 -7.87
CA LEU A 125 -8.77 6.33 -7.73
C LEU A 125 -8.27 4.88 -7.75
N GLN A 126 -7.23 4.60 -8.53
CA GLN A 126 -6.48 3.35 -8.44
C GLN A 126 -5.02 3.64 -8.12
N LEU A 127 -4.51 2.96 -7.09
CA LEU A 127 -3.13 3.06 -6.63
C LEU A 127 -2.37 1.80 -6.96
N VAL A 128 -1.06 1.93 -7.16
CA VAL A 128 -0.15 0.81 -7.31
C VAL A 128 0.95 0.90 -6.26
N GLY A 129 1.31 -0.22 -5.66
CA GLY A 129 2.26 -0.21 -4.56
C GLY A 129 2.79 -1.58 -4.15
N ASN A 130 3.55 -1.56 -3.06
CA ASN A 130 4.00 -2.75 -2.36
C ASN A 130 3.10 -2.96 -1.15
N SER A 131 2.24 -4.00 -1.19
CA SER A 131 1.20 -4.18 -0.18
C SER A 131 0.33 -2.92 -0.04
N ILE A 132 0.14 -2.39 1.17
CA ILE A 132 -0.64 -1.19 1.47
C ILE A 132 0.02 0.13 1.06
N LEU A 133 1.33 0.13 0.84
CA LEU A 133 2.10 1.35 0.64
C LEU A 133 2.10 1.75 -0.83
N PRO A 134 1.42 2.85 -1.21
CA PRO A 134 1.37 3.28 -2.61
C PRO A 134 2.73 3.81 -3.05
N THR A 135 3.19 3.38 -4.23
CA THR A 135 4.39 3.89 -4.88
C THR A 135 4.07 4.70 -6.13
N GLU A 136 2.89 4.48 -6.73
CA GLU A 136 2.39 5.16 -7.91
C GLU A 136 0.86 5.34 -7.84
N VAL A 137 0.34 6.35 -8.55
CA VAL A 137 -1.09 6.47 -8.86
C VAL A 137 -1.30 5.95 -10.28
N ASP A 138 -2.12 4.90 -10.44
CA ASP A 138 -2.42 4.36 -11.77
C ASP A 138 -3.30 5.34 -12.55
N TYR A 139 -4.44 5.71 -11.98
CA TYR A 139 -5.28 6.76 -12.54
C TYR A 139 -6.15 7.42 -11.48
N ILE A 140 -6.58 8.64 -11.80
CA ILE A 140 -7.60 9.39 -11.09
C ILE A 140 -8.71 9.67 -12.09
N ASN A 141 -9.89 9.12 -11.84
CA ASN A 141 -10.96 9.11 -12.82
C ASN A 141 -11.97 10.24 -12.56
N CYS A 142 -12.31 10.46 -11.29
CA CYS A 142 -13.39 11.36 -10.90
C CYS A 142 -13.26 11.79 -9.43
N ALA A 143 -13.97 12.86 -9.07
CA ALA A 143 -14.09 13.35 -7.69
C ALA A 143 -15.43 12.93 -7.07
N CYS A 144 -15.41 12.62 -5.78
CA CYS A 144 -16.64 12.39 -5.01
C CYS A 144 -17.36 13.72 -4.77
N THR A 145 -18.69 13.66 -4.73
CA THR A 145 -19.54 14.82 -4.43
C THR A 145 -19.48 15.23 -2.97
N ASP A 146 -19.11 14.30 -2.09
CA ASP A 146 -18.92 14.54 -0.67
C ASP A 146 -17.43 14.53 -0.30
N THR A 147 -17.12 15.10 0.87
CA THR A 147 -15.75 15.15 1.42
C THR A 147 -15.37 13.89 2.18
N ARG A 148 -16.19 12.83 2.10
CA ARG A 148 -15.91 11.60 2.86
C ARG A 148 -14.71 10.87 2.27
N PRO A 149 -13.97 10.11 3.09
CA PRO A 149 -12.87 9.30 2.60
C PRO A 149 -13.31 8.35 1.48
N LEU A 150 -12.45 8.15 0.50
CA LEU A 150 -12.61 7.06 -0.45
C LEU A 150 -12.50 5.73 0.29
N VAL A 151 -13.28 4.74 -0.12
CA VAL A 151 -13.27 3.41 0.51
C VAL A 151 -12.74 2.38 -0.47
N ILE A 152 -11.94 1.45 0.03
CA ILE A 152 -11.42 0.34 -0.75
C ILE A 152 -12.58 -0.41 -1.44
N HIS A 153 -12.41 -0.64 -2.73
CA HIS A 153 -13.32 -1.42 -3.56
C HIS A 153 -12.79 -2.82 -3.81
N GLU A 154 -11.53 -2.88 -4.22
CA GLU A 154 -10.86 -4.10 -4.63
C GLU A 154 -9.36 -3.96 -4.40
N LYS A 155 -8.71 -5.08 -4.13
CA LYS A 155 -7.27 -5.25 -4.17
C LYS A 155 -6.95 -6.39 -5.13
N SER A 156 -5.94 -6.25 -5.96
CA SER A 156 -5.44 -7.35 -6.79
C SER A 156 -3.92 -7.34 -6.86
N VAL A 157 -3.34 -8.50 -7.16
CA VAL A 157 -1.91 -8.63 -7.43
C VAL A 157 -1.74 -8.88 -8.92
N GLY A 158 -1.06 -7.97 -9.61
CA GLY A 158 -0.76 -8.11 -11.03
C GLY A 158 0.26 -9.22 -11.29
N ALA A 159 0.42 -9.59 -12.56
CA ALA A 159 1.42 -10.57 -12.99
C ALA A 159 2.87 -10.11 -12.71
N ASP A 160 3.08 -8.80 -12.56
CA ASP A 160 4.35 -8.17 -12.17
C ASP A 160 4.55 -8.08 -10.65
N HIS A 161 3.72 -8.79 -9.88
CA HIS A 161 3.68 -8.77 -8.41
C HIS A 161 3.38 -7.40 -7.79
N ARG A 162 2.90 -6.43 -8.57
CA ARG A 162 2.46 -5.14 -8.03
C ARG A 162 1.07 -5.27 -7.43
N HIS A 163 0.83 -4.57 -6.32
CA HIS A 163 -0.48 -4.53 -5.69
C HIS A 163 -1.27 -3.34 -6.22
N TYR A 164 -2.48 -3.61 -6.71
CA TYR A 164 -3.40 -2.63 -7.27
C TYR A 164 -4.57 -2.43 -6.32
N HIS A 165 -4.78 -1.21 -5.87
CA HIS A 165 -5.83 -0.86 -4.92
C HIS A 165 -6.81 0.12 -5.56
N SER A 166 -8.03 -0.35 -5.79
CA SER A 166 -9.11 0.44 -6.39
C SER A 166 -9.99 1.02 -5.29
N TYR A 167 -10.30 2.31 -5.38
CA TYR A 167 -11.09 3.05 -4.40
C TYR A 167 -12.30 3.73 -5.05
N VAL A 168 -13.42 3.73 -4.32
CA VAL A 168 -14.69 4.34 -4.73
C VAL A 168 -15.16 5.35 -3.69
N CYS A 169 -16.10 6.22 -4.09
CA CYS A 169 -16.74 7.15 -3.17
C CYS A 169 -17.54 6.41 -2.08
N ALA A 170 -17.47 6.88 -0.84
CA ALA A 170 -18.14 6.26 0.29
C ALA A 170 -19.67 6.20 0.14
N ASN A 171 -20.28 7.23 -0.45
CA ASN A 171 -21.72 7.28 -0.76
C ASN A 171 -22.16 6.17 -1.74
N HIS A 172 -21.29 5.73 -2.62
CA HIS A 172 -21.57 4.68 -3.61
C HIS A 172 -21.38 3.28 -3.05
N LYS A 173 -20.81 3.16 -1.84
CA LYS A 173 -20.63 1.88 -1.18
C LYS A 173 -21.86 1.51 -0.37
N ARG A 174 -22.63 0.54 -0.87
CA ARG A 174 -23.80 0.02 -0.16
C ARG A 174 -23.42 -0.57 1.20
N ARG A 175 -24.35 -0.51 2.16
CA ARG A 175 -24.22 -1.22 3.45
C ARG A 175 -24.60 -2.70 3.27
N CYS A 176 -23.92 -3.60 3.97
CA CYS A 176 -24.22 -5.03 3.94
C CYS A 176 -25.51 -5.35 4.71
N ASN A 177 -26.34 -6.22 4.14
CA ASN A 177 -27.44 -6.88 4.80
C ASN A 177 -26.91 -7.96 5.76
N ILE A 178 -27.30 -7.88 7.02
CA ILE A 178 -26.91 -8.83 8.08
C ILE A 178 -28.04 -9.75 8.52
N GLY A 179 -29.20 -9.67 7.85
CA GLY A 179 -30.38 -10.47 8.12
C GLY A 179 -30.11 -11.97 7.96
N TRP A 180 -30.75 -12.78 8.81
CA TRP A 180 -30.52 -14.22 8.89
C TRP A 180 -30.82 -14.98 7.60
N ARG A 181 -31.75 -14.50 6.77
CA ARG A 181 -32.19 -15.20 5.54
C ARG A 181 -31.37 -14.86 4.29
N ARG A 182 -30.70 -13.70 4.27
CA ARG A 182 -29.92 -13.21 3.12
C ARG A 182 -28.80 -12.31 3.63
N ARG A 183 -27.71 -12.93 4.08
CA ARG A 183 -26.54 -12.20 4.56
C ARG A 183 -25.64 -11.89 3.38
N ASP A 184 -25.28 -10.62 3.23
CA ASP A 184 -24.33 -10.20 2.20
C ASP A 184 -22.90 -10.61 2.56
N THR A 185 -22.12 -10.93 1.53
CA THR A 185 -20.67 -11.09 1.59
C THR A 185 -20.01 -9.70 1.60
N CYS A 186 -19.23 -9.42 2.63
CA CYS A 186 -18.54 -8.14 2.83
C CYS A 186 -17.11 -8.16 2.29
N LEU A 187 -16.51 -9.34 2.15
CA LEU A 187 -15.19 -9.53 1.55
C LEU A 187 -15.17 -10.88 0.84
N THR A 188 -14.63 -10.89 -0.38
CA THR A 188 -14.40 -12.09 -1.19
C THR A 188 -12.92 -12.11 -1.56
N THR A 189 -12.22 -13.21 -1.29
CA THR A 189 -10.84 -13.41 -1.74
C THR A 189 -10.81 -14.54 -2.75
N ASP A 190 -10.45 -14.25 -3.98
CA ASP A 190 -10.20 -15.26 -5.00
C ASP A 190 -8.69 -15.50 -5.10
N THR A 191 -8.27 -16.72 -4.74
CA THR A 191 -6.87 -17.13 -4.75
C THR A 191 -6.35 -17.44 -6.15
N ALA A 192 -7.22 -17.81 -7.10
CA ALA A 192 -6.81 -18.08 -8.47
C ALA A 192 -6.42 -16.78 -9.19
N THR A 193 -7.19 -15.70 -8.94
CA THR A 193 -6.97 -14.39 -9.55
C THR A 193 -6.23 -13.40 -8.62
N HIS A 194 -5.81 -13.84 -7.43
CA HIS A 194 -5.19 -13.00 -6.40
C HIS A 194 -5.94 -11.69 -6.14
N THR A 195 -7.27 -11.75 -6.16
CA THR A 195 -8.15 -10.58 -6.07
C THR A 195 -8.98 -10.64 -4.80
N THR A 196 -9.00 -9.54 -4.06
CA THR A 196 -9.85 -9.34 -2.88
C THR A 196 -10.86 -8.22 -3.14
N GLY A 197 -12.13 -8.59 -3.27
CA GLY A 197 -13.24 -7.67 -3.42
C GLY A 197 -13.88 -7.31 -2.08
N TYR A 198 -14.39 -6.08 -1.98
CA TYR A 198 -15.12 -5.59 -0.81
C TYR A 198 -16.53 -5.16 -1.20
N PRO A 199 -17.51 -6.03 -1.47
CA PRO A 199 -18.76 -5.62 -2.14
C PRO A 199 -19.62 -4.61 -1.37
N CYS A 200 -19.54 -4.60 -0.04
CA CYS A 200 -20.35 -3.74 0.81
C CYS A 200 -19.64 -3.41 2.14
N LYS A 201 -20.09 -2.33 2.80
CA LYS A 201 -19.58 -1.94 4.12
C LYS A 201 -20.41 -2.57 5.23
N CYS A 202 -19.75 -3.24 6.19
CA CYS A 202 -20.43 -3.78 7.35
C CYS A 202 -21.09 -2.67 8.20
N PRO A 203 -22.33 -2.89 8.71
CA PRO A 203 -22.96 -1.97 9.65
C PRO A 203 -22.14 -1.80 10.94
N THR A 204 -22.33 -0.65 11.60
CA THR A 204 -21.73 -0.34 12.90
C THR A 204 -21.97 -1.46 13.92
N GLY A 205 -20.94 -1.84 14.68
CA GLY A 205 -21.00 -2.93 15.67
C GLY A 205 -20.86 -4.35 15.08
N THR A 206 -20.64 -4.46 13.76
CA THR A 206 -20.31 -5.72 13.09
C THR A 206 -18.93 -5.64 12.45
N ALA A 207 -18.29 -6.80 12.28
CA ALA A 207 -17.00 -6.96 11.63
C ALA A 207 -17.12 -7.99 10.51
N CYS A 208 -16.38 -7.78 9.43
CA CYS A 208 -16.30 -8.75 8.34
C CYS A 208 -15.46 -9.94 8.79
N ARG A 209 -16.07 -11.13 8.87
CA ARG A 209 -15.42 -12.35 9.39
C ARG A 209 -15.66 -13.50 8.45
N SER A 210 -14.67 -14.40 8.38
CA SER A 210 -14.75 -15.57 7.52
C SER A 210 -16.00 -16.40 7.84
N SER A 211 -16.65 -16.88 6.78
CA SER A 211 -17.79 -17.79 6.87
C SER A 211 -17.31 -19.21 6.55
N PRO A 212 -17.53 -20.20 7.43
CA PRO A 212 -17.28 -21.60 7.08
C PRO A 212 -18.20 -22.05 5.94
N PRO A 213 -17.82 -23.03 5.11
CA PRO A 213 -16.56 -23.79 5.14
C PRO A 213 -15.44 -23.21 4.23
N TYR A 214 -14.18 -23.57 4.54
CA TYR A 214 -12.95 -22.98 4.00
C TYR A 214 -12.36 -23.68 2.75
N ASN A 215 -13.12 -24.56 2.08
CA ASN A 215 -12.57 -25.47 1.06
C ASN A 215 -12.86 -25.03 -0.38
N THR A 216 -12.78 -23.73 -0.68
CA THR A 216 -13.04 -23.19 -2.02
C THR A 216 -11.91 -22.27 -2.47
N LEU A 217 -11.64 -22.21 -3.77
CA LEU A 217 -10.68 -21.28 -4.39
C LEU A 217 -11.02 -19.82 -4.08
N THR A 218 -12.30 -19.57 -3.76
CA THR A 218 -12.83 -18.29 -3.30
C THR A 218 -13.21 -18.38 -1.83
N GLU A 219 -12.62 -17.53 -0.99
CA GLU A 219 -13.02 -17.37 0.41
C GLU A 219 -14.05 -16.25 0.55
N GLU A 220 -15.10 -16.49 1.35
CA GLU A 220 -16.14 -15.51 1.60
C GLU A 220 -16.25 -15.12 3.08
N TYR A 221 -16.47 -13.83 3.30
CA TYR A 221 -16.56 -13.24 4.63
C TYR A 221 -17.88 -12.49 4.73
N THR A 222 -18.54 -12.64 5.88
CA THR A 222 -19.82 -11.98 6.14
C THR A 222 -19.77 -11.14 7.42
N CYS A 223 -20.60 -10.11 7.49
CA CYS A 223 -20.63 -9.25 8.67
C CYS A 223 -21.23 -10.00 9.86
N ARG A 224 -20.49 -10.04 10.98
CA ARG A 224 -20.90 -10.67 12.24
C ARG A 224 -20.75 -9.67 13.38
N ARG A 225 -21.66 -9.70 14.36
CA ARG A 225 -21.50 -8.90 15.58
C ARG A 225 -20.23 -9.34 16.31
N GLY A 226 -19.44 -8.39 16.78
CA GLY A 226 -18.30 -8.70 17.65
C GLY A 226 -18.80 -9.42 18.91
N ARG A 227 -18.18 -10.54 19.31
CA ARG A 227 -18.34 -11.03 20.68
C ARG A 227 -17.80 -9.92 21.57
N ARG A 228 -18.64 -9.31 22.42
CA ARG A 228 -18.13 -8.48 23.51
C ARG A 228 -17.21 -9.38 24.31
N SER A 229 -15.91 -9.09 24.31
CA SER A 229 -15.01 -9.64 25.31
C SER A 229 -15.58 -9.17 26.64
N ARG A 230 -16.18 -10.08 27.42
CA ARG A 230 -16.42 -9.85 28.84
C ARG A 230 -15.03 -9.80 29.46
N SER A 231 -14.42 -8.63 29.49
CA SER A 231 -13.37 -8.31 30.44
C SER A 231 -14.08 -8.25 31.80
N GLY A 232 -14.04 -9.37 32.52
CA GLY A 232 -14.34 -9.42 33.94
C GLY A 232 -13.22 -8.80 34.75
#